data_AF-A0A1T1CZC1-F1
#
_entry.id   AF-A0A1T1CZC1-F1
#
_cell.length_a   1.000
_cell.length_b   1.000
_cell.length_c   1.000
_cell.angle_alpha   90.00
_cell.angle_beta   90.00
_cell.angle_gamma   90.00
#
_symmetry.space_group_name_H-M   'P 1'
#
loop_
_entity.id
_entity.type
_entity.pdbx_description
1 polymer ?
#
loop_
_entity_poly.entity_id
_entity_poly.type
_entity_poly.pdbx_seq_one_letter_code
_entity_poly.pdbx_strand_id
1 'polypeptide(L)'
;GAVEAAVLEAGKGADWVLVEGQGSLLHPGSTATLPLLRGSQPTDLVLVHRAGQQHLLSLAADGPSVPIPPLPQVVKLYEAVAAVACPALSSPCRLRAVALNTGHLQPEDAQSAITATQVETGLFCDDPVRFGGAQLLAHLQESSRTMEGAARL
;
A
#
# COMPACT_ATOMS: atom_id res chain seq x y z
N GLY A 1 7.11 17.67 -10.72
CA GLY A 1 6.97 17.84 -9.25
C GLY A 1 8.17 17.24 -8.52
N ALA A 2 8.38 17.52 -7.23
CA ALA A 2 9.56 17.01 -6.50
C ALA A 2 9.63 15.47 -6.48
N VAL A 3 8.49 14.80 -6.24
CA VAL A 3 8.39 13.32 -6.27
C VAL A 3 8.70 12.78 -7.68
N GLU A 4 8.13 13.38 -8.72
CA GLU A 4 8.37 13.00 -10.11
C GLU A 4 9.86 13.10 -10.48
N ALA A 5 10.53 14.21 -10.11
CA ALA A 5 11.95 14.38 -10.37
C ALA A 5 12.79 13.29 -9.66
N ALA A 6 12.46 12.98 -8.40
CA ALA A 6 13.14 11.95 -7.64
C ALA A 6 12.95 10.54 -8.23
N VAL A 7 11.73 10.20 -8.65
CA VAL A 7 11.41 8.89 -9.24
C VAL A 7 12.06 8.72 -10.61
N LEU A 8 12.04 9.76 -11.46
CA LEU A 8 12.71 9.72 -12.76
C LEU A 8 14.23 9.55 -12.64
N GLU A 9 14.84 10.19 -11.63
CA GLU A 9 16.28 10.02 -11.40
C GLU A 9 16.58 8.59 -10.90
N ALA A 10 15.83 8.10 -9.91
CA ALA A 10 16.01 6.74 -9.38
C ALA A 10 15.78 5.66 -10.45
N GLY A 11 14.83 5.88 -11.36
CA GLY A 11 14.47 4.92 -12.41
C GLY A 11 15.50 4.75 -13.53
N LYS A 12 16.50 5.63 -13.66
CA LYS A 12 17.52 5.52 -14.73
C LYS A 12 18.41 4.28 -14.62
N GLY A 13 18.53 3.71 -13.44
CA GLY A 13 19.44 2.59 -13.16
C GLY A 13 18.87 1.51 -12.26
N ALA A 14 17.55 1.47 -12.10
CA ALA A 14 16.87 0.51 -11.22
C ALA A 14 15.72 -0.18 -11.95
N ASP A 15 15.61 -1.50 -11.78
CA ASP A 15 14.45 -2.26 -12.25
C ASP A 15 13.20 -1.94 -11.43
N TRP A 16 13.39 -1.54 -10.16
CA TRP A 16 12.34 -1.21 -9.20
C TRP A 16 12.70 0.04 -8.41
N VAL A 17 11.72 0.93 -8.22
CA VAL A 17 11.82 2.09 -7.34
C VAL A 17 10.79 1.94 -6.23
N LEU A 18 11.25 1.72 -4.99
CA LEU A 18 10.39 1.69 -3.81
C LEU A 18 10.25 3.12 -3.26
N VAL A 19 9.04 3.67 -3.35
CA VAL A 19 8.72 5.00 -2.84
C VAL A 19 8.16 4.88 -1.44
N GLU A 20 8.79 5.53 -0.46
CA GLU A 20 8.29 5.58 0.91
C GLU A 20 6.94 6.30 0.97
N GLY A 21 5.95 5.64 1.57
CA GLY A 21 4.62 6.23 1.79
C GLY A 21 4.65 7.30 2.88
N GLN A 22 3.85 8.35 2.71
CA GLN A 22 3.68 9.40 3.73
C GLN A 22 2.20 9.70 3.94
N GLY A 23 1.83 9.82 5.23
CA GLY A 23 0.47 10.11 5.65
C GLY A 23 -0.54 9.01 5.30
N SER A 24 -1.82 9.38 5.25
CA SER A 24 -2.91 8.50 4.85
C SER A 24 -4.06 9.33 4.29
N LEU A 25 -4.73 8.85 3.24
CA LEU A 25 -5.97 9.46 2.74
C LEU A 25 -7.11 9.43 3.76
N LEU A 26 -7.00 8.59 4.78
CA LEU A 26 -7.98 8.52 5.88
C LEU A 26 -7.75 9.63 6.91
N HIS A 27 -6.52 10.15 7.03
CA HIS A 27 -6.18 11.09 8.09
C HIS A 27 -6.54 12.53 7.69
N PRO A 28 -7.38 13.25 8.46
CA PRO A 28 -7.95 14.54 8.06
C PRO A 28 -6.90 15.65 7.89
N GLY A 29 -5.78 15.56 8.61
CA GLY A 29 -4.66 16.50 8.47
C GLY A 29 -3.59 16.08 7.46
N SER A 30 -3.76 14.96 6.76
CA SER A 30 -2.73 14.42 5.87
C SER A 30 -2.95 14.87 4.42
N THR A 31 -1.91 15.40 3.79
CA THR A 31 -1.92 15.80 2.38
C THR A 31 -0.88 15.07 1.53
N ALA A 32 0.12 14.43 2.14
CA ALA A 32 1.31 13.93 1.45
C ALA A 32 1.05 12.76 0.50
N THR A 33 0.01 11.97 0.74
CA THR A 33 -0.29 10.76 -0.04
C THR A 33 -0.68 11.06 -1.49
N LEU A 34 -1.43 12.14 -1.73
CA LEU A 34 -1.86 12.51 -3.09
C LEU A 34 -0.69 12.94 -4.01
N PRO A 35 0.22 13.87 -3.63
CA PRO A 35 1.36 14.21 -4.47
C PRO A 35 2.35 13.05 -4.63
N LEU A 36 2.43 12.12 -3.67
CA LEU A 36 3.18 10.87 -3.86
C LEU A 36 2.59 10.05 -5.00
N LEU A 37 1.29 9.69 -4.92
CA LEU A 37 0.61 8.92 -5.98
C LEU A 37 0.73 9.60 -7.35
N ARG A 38 0.58 10.92 -7.41
CA ARG A 38 0.65 11.68 -8.67
C ARG A 38 2.05 11.77 -9.24
N GLY A 39 3.04 12.04 -8.40
CA GLY A 39 4.42 12.22 -8.84
C GLY A 39 5.12 10.90 -9.15
N SER A 40 4.78 9.82 -8.44
CA SER A 40 5.42 8.52 -8.64
C SER A 40 4.76 7.67 -9.72
N GLN A 41 3.49 7.95 -10.09
CA GLN A 41 2.72 7.15 -11.06
C GLN A 41 2.89 5.63 -10.81
N PRO A 42 2.57 5.14 -9.60
CA PRO A 42 2.97 3.80 -9.16
C PRO A 42 2.27 2.72 -9.98
N THR A 43 2.99 1.64 -10.32
CA THR A 43 2.41 0.44 -10.93
C THR A 43 1.69 -0.42 -9.90
N ASP A 44 2.25 -0.47 -8.69
CA ASP A 44 1.82 -1.34 -7.61
C ASP A 44 1.85 -0.57 -6.28
N LEU A 45 0.92 -0.93 -5.40
CA LEU A 45 0.81 -0.36 -4.06
C LEU A 45 0.82 -1.47 -3.00
N VAL A 46 1.43 -1.17 -1.85
CA VAL A 46 1.39 -1.98 -0.63
C VAL A 46 0.69 -1.18 0.45
N LEU A 47 -0.42 -1.70 0.98
CA LEU A 47 -1.13 -1.05 2.09
C LEU A 47 -0.46 -1.43 3.40
N VAL A 48 0.03 -0.44 4.14
CA VAL A 48 0.49 -0.67 5.51
C VAL A 48 -0.67 -0.47 6.47
N HIS A 49 -0.91 -1.44 7.36
CA HIS A 49 -1.97 -1.35 8.36
C HIS A 49 -1.51 -1.97 9.69
N ARG A 50 -2.03 -1.49 10.83
CA ARG A 50 -1.77 -2.08 12.14
C ARG A 50 -2.91 -3.02 12.50
N ALA A 51 -2.59 -4.27 12.82
CA ALA A 51 -3.58 -5.27 13.19
C ALA A 51 -4.48 -4.77 14.34
N GLY A 52 -5.79 -4.96 14.21
CA GLY A 52 -6.78 -4.58 15.22
C GLY A 52 -7.05 -3.07 15.36
N GLN A 53 -6.38 -2.20 14.60
CA GLN A 53 -6.61 -0.76 14.70
C GLN A 53 -7.91 -0.38 14.00
N GLN A 54 -8.88 0.13 14.76
CA GLN A 54 -10.20 0.52 14.25
C GLN A 54 -10.39 2.04 14.09
N HIS A 55 -9.49 2.84 14.66
CA HIS A 55 -9.56 4.30 14.63
C HIS A 55 -8.18 4.88 14.40
N LEU A 56 -8.13 6.06 13.76
CA LEU A 56 -6.87 6.79 13.59
C LEU A 56 -6.35 7.30 14.94
N LEU A 57 -5.03 7.34 15.07
CA LEU A 57 -4.40 7.95 16.23
C LEU A 57 -4.62 9.47 16.16
N SER A 58 -5.44 9.99 17.08
CA SER A 58 -5.68 11.43 17.20
C SER A 58 -4.46 12.12 17.84
N LEU A 59 -4.13 13.33 17.35
CA LEU A 59 -3.11 14.19 17.96
C LEU A 59 -3.60 14.85 19.26
N ALA A 60 -4.91 14.96 19.45
CA ALA A 60 -5.53 15.47 20.67
C ALA A 60 -6.15 14.32 21.46
N ALA A 61 -5.85 14.22 22.76
CA ALA A 61 -6.34 13.15 23.64
C ALA A 61 -7.88 13.14 23.76
N ASP A 62 -8.52 14.27 23.48
CA ASP A 62 -9.96 14.53 23.47
C ASP A 62 -10.52 14.79 22.06
N GLY A 63 -9.70 14.59 21.02
CA GLY A 63 -10.09 14.80 19.63
C GLY A 63 -11.13 13.78 19.15
N PRO A 64 -11.90 14.13 18.10
CA PRO A 64 -12.90 13.23 17.53
C PRO A 64 -12.22 11.96 16.97
N SER A 65 -12.76 10.81 17.35
CA SER A 65 -12.31 9.52 16.84
C SER A 65 -12.70 9.37 15.37
N VAL A 66 -11.71 9.15 14.49
CA VAL A 66 -11.96 8.90 13.06
C VAL A 66 -11.86 7.40 12.82
N PRO A 67 -12.97 6.72 12.46
CA PRO A 67 -12.96 5.28 12.23
C PRO A 67 -12.18 4.95 10.95
N ILE A 68 -11.46 3.83 11.01
CA ILE A 68 -10.84 3.21 9.84
C ILE A 68 -11.90 2.33 9.17
N PRO A 69 -12.25 2.57 7.90
CA PRO A 69 -13.17 1.69 7.18
C PRO A 69 -12.61 0.26 7.06
N PRO A 70 -13.46 -0.75 6.77
CA PRO A 70 -12.99 -2.09 6.42
C PRO A 70 -11.94 -2.04 5.31
N LEU A 71 -10.92 -2.89 5.40
CA LEU A 71 -9.77 -2.81 4.49
C LEU A 71 -10.14 -2.92 3.00
N PRO A 72 -11.15 -3.71 2.58
CA PRO A 72 -11.61 -3.71 1.18
C PRO A 72 -12.09 -2.35 0.68
N GLN A 73 -12.65 -1.50 1.56
CA GLN A 73 -13.05 -0.14 1.18
C GLN A 73 -11.83 0.78 1.07
N VAL A 74 -10.86 0.63 1.98
CA VAL A 74 -9.59 1.35 1.91
C VAL A 74 -8.87 1.00 0.62
N VAL A 75 -8.85 -0.28 0.23
CA VAL A 75 -8.25 -0.74 -1.03
C VAL A 75 -8.87 -0.02 -2.22
N LYS A 76 -10.21 -0.04 -2.31
CA LYS A 76 -10.94 0.63 -3.40
C LYS A 76 -10.66 2.14 -3.44
N LEU A 77 -10.56 2.80 -2.29
CA LEU A 77 -10.24 4.23 -2.21
C LEU A 77 -8.88 4.53 -2.85
N TYR A 78 -7.83 3.80 -2.45
CA TYR A 78 -6.48 4.03 -2.95
C TYR A 78 -6.37 3.72 -4.45
N GLU A 79 -6.95 2.61 -4.91
CA GLU A 79 -6.97 2.29 -6.34
C GLU A 79 -7.73 3.33 -7.15
N ALA A 80 -8.88 3.81 -6.67
CA ALA A 80 -9.65 4.84 -7.36
C ALA A 80 -8.88 6.16 -7.48
N VAL A 81 -8.18 6.58 -6.41
CA VAL A 81 -7.37 7.80 -6.45
C VAL A 81 -6.14 7.63 -7.34
N ALA A 82 -5.51 6.46 -7.34
CA ALA A 82 -4.36 6.16 -8.18
C ALA A 82 -4.72 6.04 -9.68
N ALA A 83 -5.93 5.57 -10.00
CA ALA A 83 -6.42 5.45 -11.37
C ALA A 83 -6.68 6.82 -12.04
N VAL A 84 -6.90 7.87 -11.25
CA VAL A 84 -7.12 9.23 -11.78
C VAL A 84 -5.78 9.90 -12.09
N ALA A 85 -5.73 10.62 -13.21
CA ALA A 85 -4.52 11.30 -13.71
C ALA A 85 -3.35 10.34 -14.00
N CYS A 86 -3.69 9.14 -14.48
CA CYS A 86 -2.77 8.17 -15.04
C CYS A 86 -2.73 8.30 -16.59
N PRO A 87 -1.57 8.19 -17.26
CA PRO A 87 -1.49 8.20 -18.71
C PRO A 87 -2.32 7.09 -19.36
N ALA A 88 -2.93 7.37 -20.53
CA ALA A 88 -3.86 6.46 -21.19
C ALA A 88 -3.29 5.08 -21.59
N LEU A 89 -1.96 4.96 -21.68
CA LEU A 89 -1.26 3.73 -22.06
C LEU A 89 -0.65 2.98 -20.87
N SER A 90 -0.84 3.47 -19.64
CA SER A 90 -0.31 2.85 -18.44
C SER A 90 -1.28 1.79 -17.90
N SER A 91 -0.74 0.67 -17.43
CA SER A 91 -1.53 -0.32 -16.69
C SER A 91 -2.12 0.31 -15.42
N PRO A 92 -3.36 -0.05 -15.04
CA PRO A 92 -3.97 0.52 -13.84
C PRO A 92 -3.19 0.10 -12.60
N CYS A 93 -2.89 1.08 -11.75
CA CYS A 93 -2.28 0.85 -10.44
C CYS A 93 -3.18 -0.07 -9.58
N ARG A 94 -2.58 -1.07 -8.94
CA ARG A 94 -3.29 -2.01 -8.06
C ARG A 94 -2.62 -2.14 -6.71
N LEU A 95 -3.44 -2.36 -5.69
CA LEU A 95 -2.97 -2.83 -4.40
C LEU A 95 -2.68 -4.31 -4.48
N ARG A 96 -1.40 -4.68 -4.33
CA ARG A 96 -0.93 -6.07 -4.46
C ARG A 96 -0.89 -6.79 -3.13
N ALA A 97 -0.58 -6.06 -2.07
CA ALA A 97 -0.35 -6.65 -0.77
C ALA A 97 -0.73 -5.72 0.38
N VAL A 98 -0.93 -6.33 1.55
CA VAL A 98 -1.03 -5.66 2.84
C VAL A 98 0.22 -6.00 3.66
N ALA A 99 0.97 -4.99 4.08
CA ALA A 99 2.01 -5.14 5.09
C ALA A 99 1.39 -4.87 6.46
N LEU A 100 1.14 -5.94 7.22
CA LEU A 100 0.40 -5.87 8.47
C LEU A 100 1.38 -5.74 9.65
N ASN A 101 1.32 -4.64 10.38
CA ASN A 101 2.07 -4.46 11.61
C ASN A 101 1.41 -5.25 12.75
N THR A 102 2.06 -6.35 13.11
CA THR A 102 1.67 -7.25 14.22
C THR A 102 2.62 -7.14 15.41
N GLY A 103 3.47 -6.11 15.49
CA GLY A 103 4.53 -6.00 16.50
C GLY A 103 4.05 -5.99 17.96
N HIS A 104 2.76 -5.76 18.18
CA HIS A 104 2.12 -5.75 19.50
C HIS A 104 1.40 -7.06 19.86
N LEU A 105 1.36 -8.03 18.95
CA LEU A 105 0.67 -9.31 19.11
C LEU A 105 1.67 -10.43 19.46
N GLN A 106 1.17 -11.52 20.03
CA GLN A 106 1.96 -12.76 20.14
C GLN A 106 2.09 -13.43 18.75
N PRO A 107 3.08 -14.31 18.54
CA PRO A 107 3.30 -14.94 17.23
C PRO A 107 2.07 -15.66 16.64
N GLU A 108 1.31 -16.36 17.47
CA GLU A 108 0.08 -17.07 17.06
C GLU A 108 -1.06 -16.12 16.64
N ASP A 109 -1.23 -15.02 17.38
CA ASP A 109 -2.19 -13.97 17.07
C ASP A 109 -1.78 -13.20 15.82
N ALA A 110 -0.47 -12.97 15.62
CA ALA A 110 0.07 -12.32 14.43
C ALA A 110 -0.25 -13.13 13.17
N GLN A 111 -0.02 -14.45 13.20
CA GLN A 111 -0.35 -15.32 12.09
C GLN A 111 -1.85 -15.37 11.82
N SER A 112 -2.67 -15.44 12.88
CA SER A 112 -4.13 -15.42 12.77
C SER A 112 -4.64 -14.11 12.16
N ALA A 113 -4.08 -12.97 12.58
CA ALA A 113 -4.41 -11.66 12.02
C ALA A 113 -4.04 -11.55 10.53
N ILE A 114 -2.86 -12.06 10.15
CA ILE A 114 -2.44 -12.10 8.74
C ILE A 114 -3.44 -12.90 7.91
N THR A 115 -3.75 -14.13 8.32
CA THR A 115 -4.71 -15.00 7.61
C THR A 115 -6.09 -14.35 7.51
N ALA A 116 -6.58 -13.74 8.59
CA ALA A 116 -7.86 -13.03 8.57
C ALA A 116 -7.85 -11.86 7.58
N THR A 117 -6.78 -11.06 7.54
CA THR A 117 -6.65 -9.95 6.59
C THR A 117 -6.54 -10.43 5.14
N GLN A 118 -5.88 -11.57 4.86
CA GLN A 118 -5.86 -12.16 3.52
C GLN A 118 -7.26 -12.56 3.08
N VAL A 119 -8.04 -13.19 3.96
CA VAL A 119 -9.42 -13.58 3.67
C VAL A 119 -10.32 -12.36 3.46
N GLU A 120 -10.18 -11.33 4.30
CA GLU A 120 -10.97 -10.09 4.21
C GLU A 120 -10.71 -9.35 2.89
N THR A 121 -9.44 -9.20 2.51
CA THR A 121 -9.02 -8.34 1.40
C THR A 121 -8.89 -9.08 0.07
N GLY A 122 -8.68 -10.40 0.10
CA GLY A 122 -8.28 -11.19 -1.07
C GLY A 122 -6.86 -10.89 -1.56
N LEU A 123 -6.06 -10.15 -0.80
CA LEU A 123 -4.69 -9.76 -1.14
C LEU A 123 -3.66 -10.61 -0.38
N PHE A 124 -2.44 -10.67 -0.91
CA PHE A 124 -1.31 -11.18 -0.15
C PHE A 124 -1.12 -10.31 1.11
N CYS A 125 -0.89 -10.93 2.27
CA CYS A 125 -0.65 -10.22 3.52
C CYS A 125 0.49 -10.90 4.27
N ASP A 126 1.38 -10.09 4.83
CA ASP A 126 2.46 -10.55 5.69
C ASP A 126 2.93 -9.42 6.61
N ASP A 127 3.70 -9.75 7.65
CA ASP A 127 4.43 -8.79 8.47
C ASP A 127 5.92 -8.79 8.07
N PRO A 128 6.36 -7.90 7.17
CA PRO A 128 7.74 -7.90 6.67
C PRO A 128 8.77 -7.53 7.74
N VAL A 129 8.35 -6.94 8.87
CA VAL A 129 9.24 -6.62 9.99
C VAL A 129 9.44 -7.84 10.88
N ARG A 130 8.37 -8.60 11.15
CA ARG A 130 8.43 -9.81 11.98
C ARG A 130 8.99 -11.02 11.24
N PHE A 131 8.57 -11.25 10.00
CA PHE A 131 8.86 -12.47 9.23
C PHE A 131 9.87 -12.24 8.08
N GLY A 132 10.25 -10.98 7.84
CA GLY A 132 11.15 -10.58 6.77
C GLY A 132 10.42 -10.27 5.45
N GLY A 133 10.98 -9.36 4.65
CA GLY A 133 10.33 -8.86 3.43
C GLY A 133 10.42 -9.77 2.19
N ALA A 134 11.02 -10.95 2.29
CA ALA A 134 11.32 -11.79 1.13
C ALA A 134 10.06 -12.29 0.40
N GLN A 135 9.04 -12.73 1.15
CA GLN A 135 7.78 -13.22 0.57
C GLN A 135 6.99 -12.08 -0.09
N LEU A 136 6.94 -10.92 0.57
CA LEU A 136 6.31 -9.72 0.02
C LEU A 136 6.99 -9.29 -1.30
N LEU A 137 8.32 -9.25 -1.33
CA LEU A 137 9.07 -8.88 -2.54
C LEU A 137 8.84 -9.90 -3.67
N ALA A 138 8.88 -11.19 -3.38
CA ALA A 138 8.63 -12.24 -4.37
C ALA A 138 7.23 -12.10 -4.99
N HIS A 139 6.21 -11.86 -4.15
CA HIS A 139 4.83 -11.66 -4.61
C HIS A 139 4.68 -10.45 -5.54
N LEU A 140 5.36 -9.33 -5.22
CA LEU A 140 5.36 -8.14 -6.07
C LEU A 140 6.01 -8.42 -7.44
N GLN A 141 7.16 -9.10 -7.45
CA GLN A 141 7.87 -9.45 -8.68
C GLN A 141 7.09 -10.42 -9.59
N GLU A 142 6.33 -11.35 -9.01
CA GLU A 142 5.44 -12.24 -9.77
C GLU A 142 4.24 -11.50 -10.36
N SER A 143 3.66 -10.56 -9.60
CA SER A 143 2.55 -9.74 -10.05
C SER A 143 2.91 -8.87 -11.26
N SER A 144 4.09 -8.24 -11.25
CA SER A 144 4.56 -7.41 -12.37
C SER A 144 4.81 -8.22 -13.64
N ARG A 145 5.41 -9.42 -13.52
CA ARG A 145 5.63 -10.33 -14.66
C ARG A 145 4.34 -10.78 -15.34
N THR A 146 3.30 -11.01 -14.56
CA THR A 146 1.97 -11.40 -15.07
C THR A 146 1.34 -10.27 -15.91
N MET A 147 1.54 -9.00 -15.51
CA MET A 147 1.06 -7.85 -16.27
C MET A 147 1.80 -7.65 -17.60
N GLU A 148 3.12 -7.80 -17.60
CA GLU A 148 3.93 -7.68 -18.82
C GLU A 148 3.57 -8.75 -19.87
N GLY A 149 3.28 -9.97 -19.42
CA GLY A 149 2.81 -11.05 -20.29
C GLY A 149 1.44 -10.77 -20.91
N ALA A 150 0.51 -10.19 -20.14
CA ALA A 150 -0.83 -9.84 -20.60
C ALA A 150 -0.85 -8.64 -21.57
N ALA A 151 0.08 -7.68 -21.42
CA ALA A 151 0.17 -6.50 -22.30
C ALA A 151 0.82 -6.80 -23.67
N ARG A 152 1.39 -7.99 -23.87
CA ARG A 152 2.06 -8.43 -25.10
C ARG A 152 1.22 -9.37 -25.97
N LEU A 153 -0.02 -9.66 -25.57
CA LEU A 153 -1.02 -10.43 -26.33
C LEU A 153 -2.09 -9.50 -26.91
#